data_AF-A0A0K3BDW4-F1
#
_entry.id   AF-A0A0K3BDW4-F1
#
_cell.length_a   1.000
_cell.length_b   1.000
_cell.length_c   1.000
_cell.angle_alpha   90.00
_cell.angle_beta   90.00
_cell.angle_gamma   90.00
#
_symmetry.space_group_name_H-M   'P 1'
#
loop_
_entity.id
_entity.type
_entity.pdbx_description
1 polymer ?
#
loop_
_entity_poly.entity_id
_entity_poly.type
_entity_poly.pdbx_seq_one_letter_code
_entity_poly.pdbx_strand_id
1 'polypeptide(L)'
;MPIVLVDSWYVGDWQGLVLDLEAFFTIGRTTTTSAQNTFTNRTAELDAFVDSMAAHVLDDPVAMVEDVRSPRRNVLAYYGMGGVGKTRLSKELDSRCETGVAQGQERATFRVDFDEGGASDLEGVLLGLRASLGRWKAKWPAFDLAFAVYWERAHPGVPLQFAVNNATAVRRMGQRLDLGTQLKEAIEDLLDSPGGVLGIFTSASRALGRGVKQQLTERRLMRDCPYFEPITETEDPAAMRSYLGSLLAWDLAQYQRSRARDGSTPRFVVFFDTWERLQERAPHRGNMEDLLARLVYLMPNALFVITGRNRLRWGDEESRAFMQWAGPAHWPYLADTVSAVEPRQHLVGGLSREDADRFLCRRLLMGDVPAIPTGIRRVIVEAADGLPLYLDVAAVRFAQLAVGGTQPSPDDFGDPFPEVVLRLMRDLDGDQRSLLRTASLVSRFDENMLLAGLPALPDSSLSRFIRRSLVRRHSDGHAAFSIHETLRDAVRECDVAEDRWSEREWARAVSRLLGEIRRRVEPELGASGSVDGALLTGFVQGGVRPRPAGGHPALVAVGACRAAAIPWCAGSSRLDRWRHRGGQRAEARGERHGSGRTTQCGRSGGHRCRVARMPR
;
A
#
# COMPACT_ATOMS: atom_id res chain seq x y z
N MET A 1 12.49 31.21 -64.69
CA MET A 1 11.73 32.37 -64.16
C MET A 1 10.78 31.89 -63.06
N PRO A 2 10.29 32.77 -62.18
CA PRO A 2 10.18 32.51 -60.72
C PRO A 2 8.91 31.69 -60.37
N ILE A 3 8.71 31.19 -59.14
CA ILE A 3 8.50 31.95 -57.90
C ILE A 3 9.29 31.37 -56.73
N VAL A 4 9.99 32.25 -56.01
CA VAL A 4 10.48 32.03 -54.64
C VAL A 4 9.47 32.68 -53.70
N LEU A 5 9.05 31.95 -52.67
CA LEU A 5 8.59 32.52 -51.40
C LEU A 5 9.27 31.76 -50.26
N VAL A 6 9.59 32.48 -49.20
CA VAL A 6 10.61 32.11 -48.19
C VAL A 6 9.93 31.93 -46.82
N ASP A 7 10.64 31.22 -45.95
CA ASP A 7 10.55 31.17 -44.48
C ASP A 7 9.54 30.24 -43.79
N SER A 8 10.14 29.33 -42.99
CA SER A 8 9.85 29.02 -41.56
C SER A 8 8.39 28.75 -41.17
N TRP A 9 8.04 27.64 -40.51
CA TRP A 9 8.70 27.04 -39.34
C TRP A 9 8.75 25.50 -39.36
N TYR A 10 9.64 24.92 -38.54
CA TYR A 10 9.84 23.48 -38.36
C TYR A 10 8.55 22.73 -37.98
N VAL A 11 8.17 21.75 -38.81
CA VAL A 11 7.24 20.66 -38.44
C VAL A 11 8.09 19.40 -38.24
N GLY A 12 8.17 18.90 -37.00
CA GLY A 12 8.95 17.70 -36.67
C GLY A 12 8.19 16.40 -36.97
N ASP A 13 8.87 15.41 -37.55
CA ASP A 13 8.34 14.07 -37.85
C ASP A 13 8.10 13.23 -36.57
N TRP A 14 6.91 12.63 -36.43
CA TRP A 14 6.51 11.78 -35.30
C TRP A 14 6.13 10.34 -35.74
N GLN A 15 7.04 9.60 -36.39
CA GLN A 15 6.68 8.39 -37.15
C GLN A 15 6.92 6.99 -36.50
N GLY A 16 7.43 6.83 -35.27
CA GLY A 16 7.94 5.51 -34.82
C GLY A 16 7.66 5.09 -33.37
N LEU A 17 6.52 4.41 -33.13
CA LEU A 17 5.85 4.30 -31.82
C LEU A 17 4.65 3.29 -31.94
N VAL A 18 4.00 2.70 -30.89
CA VAL A 18 2.82 1.74 -31.02
C VAL A 18 1.80 1.64 -29.82
N LEU A 19 0.51 2.01 -29.95
CA LEU A 19 -0.51 2.15 -28.85
C LEU A 19 -1.44 0.94 -28.56
N ASP A 20 -2.11 0.98 -27.39
CA ASP A 20 -3.19 0.07 -26.93
C ASP A 20 -4.56 0.36 -27.60
N LEU A 21 -5.46 -0.64 -27.60
CA LEU A 21 -6.76 -0.66 -28.28
C LEU A 21 -7.74 0.45 -27.85
N GLU A 22 -7.80 0.79 -26.56
CA GLU A 22 -8.72 1.84 -26.08
C GLU A 22 -8.25 3.25 -26.50
N ALA A 23 -6.94 3.46 -26.54
CA ALA A 23 -6.34 4.66 -27.11
C ALA A 23 -6.50 4.71 -28.65
N PHE A 24 -6.42 3.56 -29.33
CA PHE A 24 -6.64 3.44 -30.78
C PHE A 24 -8.05 3.89 -31.23
N PHE A 25 -9.09 3.60 -30.44
CA PHE A 25 -10.46 4.04 -30.78
C PHE A 25 -10.80 5.48 -30.37
N THR A 26 -10.01 6.08 -29.48
CA THR A 26 -10.19 7.49 -29.05
C THR A 26 -9.45 8.47 -29.97
N ILE A 27 -8.37 8.02 -30.62
CA ILE A 27 -7.47 8.84 -31.43
C ILE A 27 -7.75 8.57 -32.91
N GLY A 28 -8.44 9.50 -33.58
CA GLY A 28 -8.80 9.39 -34.99
C GLY A 28 -7.58 9.33 -35.92
N ARG A 29 -7.24 8.12 -36.40
CA ARG A 29 -6.43 7.83 -37.59
C ARG A 29 -5.23 8.75 -37.89
N THR A 30 -4.27 8.83 -36.96
CA THR A 30 -2.83 8.65 -37.25
C THR A 30 -2.02 8.54 -35.94
N THR A 31 -0.86 7.87 -36.00
CA THR A 31 0.22 7.86 -34.97
C THR A 31 -0.04 7.19 -33.59
N THR A 32 -0.11 5.86 -33.59
CA THR A 32 0.84 4.94 -32.89
C THR A 32 1.68 5.52 -31.68
N THR A 33 1.70 4.89 -30.46
CA THR A 33 2.57 5.22 -29.25
C THR A 33 2.76 4.11 -28.17
N SER A 34 4.00 3.63 -27.93
CA SER A 34 4.26 2.47 -27.03
C SER A 34 4.53 2.85 -25.58
N ALA A 35 3.62 2.43 -24.71
CA ALA A 35 3.68 2.61 -23.26
C ALA A 35 4.66 1.62 -22.61
N GLN A 36 5.94 1.98 -22.49
CA GLN A 36 6.87 1.17 -21.68
C GLN A 36 6.46 1.17 -20.19
N ASN A 37 6.19 -0.02 -19.66
CA ASN A 37 5.84 -0.27 -18.25
C ASN A 37 7.06 -0.07 -17.31
N THR A 38 7.55 1.16 -17.21
CA THR A 38 8.74 1.50 -16.42
C THR A 38 8.53 1.24 -14.94
N PHE A 39 9.22 0.26 -14.37
CA PHE A 39 9.45 0.19 -12.93
C PHE A 39 10.53 1.22 -12.56
N THR A 40 10.17 2.19 -11.72
CA THR A 40 11.12 3.15 -11.13
C THR A 40 11.54 2.70 -9.75
N ASN A 41 12.71 3.14 -9.30
CA ASN A 41 13.54 2.33 -8.42
C ASN A 41 13.10 2.42 -6.95
N ARG A 42 12.12 1.57 -6.61
CA ARG A 42 11.56 1.31 -5.27
C ARG A 42 12.59 0.67 -4.33
N THR A 43 13.74 1.34 -4.17
CA THR A 43 14.95 0.75 -3.57
C THR A 43 14.70 0.31 -2.14
N ALA A 44 14.09 1.15 -1.31
CA ALA A 44 13.75 0.80 0.07
C ALA A 44 12.76 -0.39 0.15
N GLU A 45 11.78 -0.47 -0.76
CA GLU A 45 10.87 -1.61 -0.82
C GLU A 45 11.57 -2.90 -1.33
N LEU A 46 12.51 -2.79 -2.27
CA LEU A 46 13.33 -3.90 -2.75
C LEU A 46 14.29 -4.42 -1.67
N ASP A 47 14.97 -3.52 -0.95
CA ASP A 47 15.88 -3.84 0.14
C ASP A 47 15.12 -4.57 1.25
N ALA A 48 13.94 -4.06 1.63
CA ALA A 48 13.05 -4.72 2.57
C ALA A 48 12.62 -6.15 2.15
N PHE A 49 12.48 -6.41 0.85
CA PHE A 49 12.22 -7.76 0.35
C PHE A 49 13.45 -8.67 0.48
N VAL A 50 14.65 -8.16 0.17
CA VAL A 50 15.91 -8.89 0.33
C VAL A 50 16.19 -9.21 1.80
N ASP A 51 16.03 -8.22 2.68
CA ASP A 51 16.16 -8.37 4.13
C ASP A 51 15.13 -9.36 4.70
N SER A 52 13.89 -9.33 4.21
CA SER A 52 12.85 -10.31 4.58
C SER A 52 13.22 -11.73 4.14
N MET A 53 13.75 -11.90 2.93
CA MET A 53 14.22 -13.20 2.42
C MET A 53 15.42 -13.73 3.20
N ALA A 54 16.30 -12.86 3.70
CA ALA A 54 17.42 -13.21 4.54
C ALA A 54 17.00 -13.54 5.99
N ALA A 55 16.09 -12.75 6.57
CA ALA A 55 15.59 -12.92 7.93
C ALA A 55 14.65 -14.13 8.09
N HIS A 56 13.97 -14.55 7.02
CA HIS A 56 13.19 -15.79 6.98
C HIS A 56 14.14 -17.00 6.93
N VAL A 57 14.77 -17.36 8.04
CA VAL A 57 15.69 -18.51 8.12
C VAL A 57 14.91 -19.82 8.33
N LEU A 58 15.38 -20.92 7.74
CA LEU A 58 14.72 -22.23 7.71
C LEU A 58 15.64 -23.32 8.32
N ASP A 59 16.05 -23.15 9.57
CA ASP A 59 17.03 -24.04 10.24
C ASP A 59 16.49 -25.47 10.45
N ASP A 60 15.29 -25.61 11.02
CA ASP A 60 14.51 -26.85 11.02
C ASP A 60 13.10 -26.58 10.48
N PRO A 61 12.88 -26.79 9.16
CA PRO A 61 11.58 -26.57 8.54
C PRO A 61 10.48 -27.45 9.12
N VAL A 62 10.81 -28.66 9.60
CA VAL A 62 9.82 -29.64 10.08
C VAL A 62 9.35 -29.24 11.47
N ALA A 63 10.28 -28.96 12.39
CA ALA A 63 9.94 -28.44 13.71
C ALA A 63 9.18 -27.10 13.64
N MET A 64 9.52 -26.23 12.68
CA MET A 64 8.82 -24.96 12.46
C MET A 64 7.36 -25.15 12.04
N VAL A 65 7.06 -26.13 11.19
CA VAL A 65 5.68 -26.45 10.75
C VAL A 65 4.92 -27.20 11.85
N GLU A 66 5.59 -28.11 12.57
CA GLU A 66 4.99 -28.91 13.65
C GLU A 66 4.72 -28.10 14.94
N ASP A 67 5.36 -26.94 15.11
CA ASP A 67 4.98 -25.95 16.12
C ASP A 67 3.93 -24.98 15.59
N VAL A 68 2.66 -25.19 15.97
CA VAL A 68 1.53 -24.27 15.69
C VAL A 68 1.31 -23.20 16.78
N ARG A 69 2.11 -23.18 17.85
CA ARG A 69 1.97 -22.25 18.98
C ARG A 69 2.91 -21.05 18.87
N SER A 70 4.08 -21.23 18.25
CA SER A 70 5.05 -20.14 18.10
C SER A 70 4.55 -18.99 17.21
N PRO A 71 4.87 -17.73 17.55
CA PRO A 71 4.51 -16.56 16.74
C PRO A 71 5.08 -16.65 15.31
N ARG A 72 4.31 -16.19 14.32
CA ARG A 72 4.67 -16.26 12.91
C ARG A 72 5.34 -14.96 12.43
N ARG A 73 6.33 -15.15 11.56
CA ARG A 73 7.29 -14.12 11.10
C ARG A 73 7.57 -14.25 9.60
N ASN A 74 6.59 -14.74 8.84
CA ASN A 74 6.70 -15.11 7.44
C ASN A 74 5.83 -14.22 6.52
N VAL A 75 5.53 -12.99 6.94
CA VAL A 75 4.65 -12.06 6.22
C VAL A 75 5.31 -10.70 6.06
N LEU A 76 5.60 -10.35 4.81
CA LEU A 76 6.01 -9.02 4.37
C LEU A 76 4.80 -8.35 3.73
N ALA A 77 4.39 -7.18 4.21
CA ALA A 77 3.20 -6.50 3.70
C ALA A 77 3.53 -5.11 3.13
N TYR A 78 3.09 -4.83 1.92
CA TYR A 78 3.20 -3.52 1.28
C TYR A 78 1.81 -2.90 1.15
N TYR A 79 1.56 -1.83 1.89
CA TYR A 79 0.30 -1.09 1.86
C TYR A 79 0.49 0.34 1.36
N GLY A 80 -0.56 0.99 0.83
CA GLY A 80 -0.42 2.32 0.24
C GLY A 80 -1.61 2.74 -0.64
N MET A 81 -1.62 3.99 -1.09
CA MET A 81 -2.75 4.54 -1.86
C MET A 81 -3.06 3.78 -3.17
N GLY A 82 -4.28 3.95 -3.69
CA GLY A 82 -4.61 3.52 -5.05
C GLY A 82 -3.69 4.19 -6.08
N GLY A 83 -3.27 3.46 -7.11
CA GLY A 83 -2.39 4.00 -8.16
C GLY A 83 -0.91 4.20 -7.78
N VAL A 84 -0.48 3.89 -6.56
CA VAL A 84 0.93 4.07 -6.12
C VAL A 84 1.92 3.03 -6.70
N GLY A 85 1.43 2.06 -7.46
CA GLY A 85 2.27 1.08 -8.16
C GLY A 85 2.55 -0.24 -7.42
N LYS A 86 1.89 -0.53 -6.29
CA LYS A 86 2.05 -1.78 -5.53
C LYS A 86 1.98 -3.05 -6.39
N THR A 87 1.02 -3.12 -7.31
CA THR A 87 0.86 -4.27 -8.22
C THR A 87 2.04 -4.43 -9.17
N ARG A 88 2.69 -3.33 -9.57
CA ARG A 88 3.91 -3.37 -10.37
C ARG A 88 5.11 -3.82 -9.51
N LEU A 89 5.23 -3.32 -8.28
CA LEU A 89 6.22 -3.81 -7.29
C LEU A 89 6.05 -5.31 -7.04
N SER A 90 4.82 -5.78 -6.78
CA SER A 90 4.48 -7.18 -6.57
C SER A 90 4.89 -8.07 -7.75
N LYS A 91 4.65 -7.62 -9.00
CA LYS A 91 5.05 -8.32 -10.23
C LYS A 91 6.57 -8.30 -10.47
N GLU A 92 7.24 -7.20 -10.14
CA GLU A 92 8.71 -7.08 -10.22
C GLU A 92 9.41 -8.01 -9.22
N LEU A 93 8.94 -8.07 -7.96
CA LEU A 93 9.49 -8.96 -6.94
C LEU A 93 9.36 -10.44 -7.33
N ASP A 94 8.22 -10.84 -7.89
CA ASP A 94 7.97 -12.19 -8.42
C ASP A 94 8.96 -12.52 -9.56
N SER A 95 9.09 -11.63 -10.55
CA SER A 95 10.04 -11.79 -11.66
C SER A 95 11.50 -11.86 -11.20
N ARG A 96 11.89 -11.13 -10.14
CA ARG A 96 13.22 -11.23 -9.51
C ARG A 96 13.44 -12.53 -8.76
N CYS A 97 12.40 -13.12 -8.18
CA CYS A 97 12.48 -14.47 -7.60
C CYS A 97 12.74 -15.53 -8.67
N GLU A 98 12.09 -15.42 -9.83
CA GLU A 98 12.26 -16.36 -10.96
C GLU A 98 13.60 -16.19 -11.69
N THR A 99 14.03 -14.95 -11.95
CA THR A 99 15.33 -14.67 -12.61
C THR A 99 16.53 -14.82 -11.68
N GLY A 100 16.33 -14.72 -10.36
CA GLY A 100 17.36 -14.87 -9.33
C GLY A 100 17.96 -16.28 -9.16
N VAL A 101 17.53 -17.25 -9.96
CA VAL A 101 18.07 -18.63 -10.01
C VAL A 101 19.59 -18.66 -10.27
N ALA A 102 20.16 -17.59 -10.86
CA ALA A 102 21.60 -17.41 -11.03
C ALA A 102 22.44 -17.46 -9.73
N GLN A 103 21.82 -17.39 -8.55
CA GLN A 103 22.48 -17.51 -7.24
C GLN A 103 22.39 -18.92 -6.58
N GLY A 104 21.96 -19.95 -7.32
CA GLY A 104 22.10 -21.35 -6.90
C GLY A 104 21.12 -21.88 -5.85
N GLN A 105 20.15 -21.07 -5.42
CA GLN A 105 19.03 -21.53 -4.58
C GLN A 105 17.86 -22.00 -5.45
N GLU A 106 17.32 -23.18 -5.16
CA GLU A 106 16.04 -23.62 -5.75
C GLU A 106 14.91 -22.70 -5.27
N ARG A 107 14.18 -22.07 -6.19
CA ARG A 107 13.10 -21.13 -5.89
C ARG A 107 11.81 -21.51 -6.59
N ALA A 108 10.69 -21.41 -5.87
CA ALA A 108 9.35 -21.48 -6.41
C ALA A 108 8.58 -20.24 -6.01
N THR A 109 7.70 -19.78 -6.90
CA THR A 109 6.79 -18.66 -6.65
C THR A 109 5.36 -19.06 -6.97
N PHE A 110 4.42 -18.52 -6.20
CA PHE A 110 2.99 -18.58 -6.49
C PHE A 110 2.41 -17.18 -6.38
N ARG A 111 1.56 -16.78 -7.33
CA ARG A 111 0.98 -15.44 -7.38
C ARG A 111 -0.53 -15.47 -7.62
N VAL A 112 -1.27 -14.76 -6.76
CA VAL A 112 -2.71 -14.49 -6.92
C VAL A 112 -2.95 -12.99 -6.92
N ASP A 113 -3.81 -12.54 -7.83
CA ASP A 113 -4.38 -11.19 -7.81
C ASP A 113 -5.89 -11.32 -7.57
N PHE A 114 -6.37 -10.78 -6.45
CA PHE A 114 -7.77 -10.84 -6.07
C PHE A 114 -8.65 -9.84 -6.84
N ASP A 115 -8.06 -8.88 -7.59
CA ASP A 115 -8.83 -7.99 -8.48
C ASP A 115 -9.22 -8.70 -9.79
N GLU A 116 -8.26 -9.43 -10.37
CA GLU A 116 -8.43 -10.11 -11.65
C GLU A 116 -9.37 -11.34 -11.53
N GLY A 117 -9.83 -11.72 -10.33
CA GLY A 117 -10.53 -12.98 -10.06
C GLY A 117 -9.61 -14.20 -10.15
N GLY A 118 -8.34 -14.05 -9.73
CA GLY A 118 -7.28 -15.06 -9.88
C GLY A 118 -7.52 -16.36 -9.12
N ALA A 119 -8.12 -16.27 -7.94
CA ALA A 119 -8.72 -17.38 -7.20
C ALA A 119 -9.85 -16.79 -6.33
N SER A 120 -11.10 -17.16 -6.62
CA SER A 120 -12.28 -16.67 -5.88
C SER A 120 -12.55 -17.46 -4.59
N ASP A 121 -11.89 -18.60 -4.42
CA ASP A 121 -12.05 -19.52 -3.30
C ASP A 121 -10.71 -20.03 -2.75
N LEU A 122 -10.76 -20.66 -1.58
CA LEU A 122 -9.59 -21.26 -0.93
C LEU A 122 -9.07 -22.49 -1.70
N GLU A 123 -9.93 -23.20 -2.43
CA GLU A 123 -9.57 -24.41 -3.19
C GLU A 123 -8.64 -24.09 -4.36
N GLY A 124 -8.97 -23.05 -5.15
CA GLY A 124 -8.13 -22.54 -6.22
C GLY A 124 -6.79 -22.00 -5.71
N VAL A 125 -6.74 -21.42 -4.51
CA VAL A 125 -5.49 -21.03 -3.85
C VAL A 125 -4.66 -22.25 -3.47
N LEU A 126 -5.24 -23.26 -2.81
CA LEU A 126 -4.55 -24.49 -2.40
C LEU A 126 -4.00 -25.28 -3.60
N LEU A 127 -4.82 -25.44 -4.65
CA LEU A 127 -4.40 -26.08 -5.91
C LEU A 127 -3.33 -25.27 -6.63
N GLY A 128 -3.43 -23.94 -6.65
CA GLY A 128 -2.42 -23.05 -7.21
C GLY A 128 -1.07 -23.16 -6.50
N LEU A 129 -1.07 -23.16 -5.15
CA LEU A 129 0.12 -23.39 -4.34
C LEU A 129 0.76 -24.75 -4.68
N ARG A 130 -0.01 -25.84 -4.63
CA ARG A 130 0.47 -27.20 -4.94
C ARG A 130 1.00 -27.33 -6.38
N ALA A 131 0.37 -26.69 -7.35
CA ALA A 131 0.80 -26.69 -8.73
C ALA A 131 2.12 -25.92 -8.92
N SER A 132 2.30 -24.78 -8.24
CA SER A 132 3.52 -23.96 -8.34
C SER A 132 4.80 -24.67 -7.86
N LEU A 133 4.63 -25.60 -6.92
CA LEU A 133 5.68 -26.44 -6.33
C LEU A 133 6.05 -27.65 -7.21
N GLY A 134 5.23 -27.99 -8.21
CA GLY A 134 5.51 -29.10 -9.14
C GLY A 134 6.80 -28.93 -9.96
N ARG A 135 7.28 -27.69 -10.13
CA ARG A 135 8.58 -27.37 -10.78
C ARG A 135 9.77 -28.11 -10.15
N TRP A 136 9.66 -28.52 -8.88
CA TRP A 136 10.71 -29.25 -8.16
C TRP A 136 10.67 -30.78 -8.36
N LYS A 137 9.68 -31.31 -9.10
CA LYS A 137 9.49 -32.74 -9.39
C LYS A 137 9.54 -33.64 -8.13
N ALA A 138 9.13 -33.07 -7.00
CA ALA A 138 9.02 -33.71 -5.70
C ALA A 138 7.63 -34.32 -5.53
N LYS A 139 7.47 -35.15 -4.49
CA LYS A 139 6.19 -35.78 -4.12
C LYS A 139 5.60 -35.08 -2.92
N TRP A 140 4.27 -34.97 -2.91
CA TRP A 140 3.50 -34.22 -1.92
C TRP A 140 2.43 -35.13 -1.30
N PRO A 141 2.80 -36.29 -0.73
CA PRO A 141 1.85 -37.34 -0.37
C PRO A 141 0.92 -36.97 0.78
N ALA A 142 1.32 -36.09 1.71
CA ALA A 142 0.44 -35.66 2.80
C ALA A 142 -0.68 -34.77 2.27
N PHE A 143 -0.33 -33.80 1.41
CA PHE A 143 -1.31 -32.92 0.79
C PHE A 143 -2.16 -33.66 -0.25
N ASP A 144 -1.56 -34.39 -1.19
CA ASP A 144 -2.28 -34.98 -2.33
C ASP A 144 -3.35 -35.99 -1.89
N LEU A 145 -3.01 -36.86 -0.91
CA LEU A 145 -3.94 -37.84 -0.36
C LEU A 145 -5.06 -37.18 0.45
N ALA A 146 -4.73 -36.22 1.32
CA ALA A 146 -5.74 -35.50 2.10
C ALA A 146 -6.63 -34.61 1.22
N PHE A 147 -6.10 -33.99 0.17
CA PHE A 147 -6.88 -33.22 -0.79
C PHE A 147 -7.84 -34.11 -1.58
N ALA A 148 -7.44 -35.34 -1.94
CA ALA A 148 -8.34 -36.30 -2.57
C ALA A 148 -9.51 -36.71 -1.66
N VAL A 149 -9.21 -37.03 -0.38
CA VAL A 149 -10.24 -37.34 0.63
C VAL A 149 -11.17 -36.15 0.88
N TYR A 150 -10.61 -34.94 0.96
CA TYR A 150 -11.39 -33.70 1.02
C TYR A 150 -12.31 -33.55 -0.20
N TRP A 151 -11.76 -33.76 -1.40
CA TRP A 151 -12.48 -33.56 -2.65
C TRP A 151 -13.70 -34.48 -2.78
N GLU A 152 -13.54 -35.76 -2.44
CA GLU A 152 -14.63 -36.74 -2.45
C GLU A 152 -15.79 -36.34 -1.52
N ARG A 153 -15.47 -35.81 -0.33
CA ARG A 153 -16.47 -35.35 0.66
C ARG A 153 -17.14 -34.03 0.25
N ALA A 154 -16.36 -33.08 -0.27
CA ALA A 154 -16.85 -31.75 -0.65
C ALA A 154 -17.64 -31.75 -1.96
N HIS A 155 -17.24 -32.58 -2.92
CA HIS A 155 -17.81 -32.62 -4.27
C HIS A 155 -18.18 -34.07 -4.70
N PRO A 156 -19.12 -34.75 -4.01
CA PRO A 156 -19.43 -36.15 -4.28
C PRO A 156 -19.83 -36.39 -5.74
N GLY A 157 -19.18 -37.37 -6.37
CA GLY A 157 -19.43 -37.74 -7.77
C GLY A 157 -18.83 -36.79 -8.82
N VAL A 158 -18.12 -35.72 -8.43
CA VAL A 158 -17.39 -34.84 -9.35
C VAL A 158 -15.91 -35.26 -9.40
N PRO A 159 -15.39 -35.78 -10.52
CA PRO A 159 -13.97 -36.14 -10.60
C PRO A 159 -13.06 -34.92 -10.44
N LEU A 160 -12.04 -35.03 -9.58
CA LEU A 160 -11.04 -33.98 -9.32
C LEU A 160 -10.43 -33.37 -10.59
N GLN A 161 -10.28 -34.18 -11.64
CA GLN A 161 -9.82 -33.78 -12.97
C GLN A 161 -10.61 -32.59 -13.54
N PHE A 162 -11.94 -32.54 -13.36
CA PHE A 162 -12.75 -31.42 -13.82
C PHE A 162 -12.39 -30.12 -13.08
N ALA A 163 -12.12 -30.18 -11.78
CA ALA A 163 -11.74 -29.00 -11.02
C ALA A 163 -10.33 -28.53 -11.36
N VAL A 164 -9.35 -29.43 -11.46
CA VAL A 164 -7.97 -29.05 -11.81
C VAL A 164 -7.88 -28.47 -13.23
N ASN A 165 -8.64 -29.02 -14.19
CA ASN A 165 -8.71 -28.48 -15.55
C ASN A 165 -9.45 -27.13 -15.65
N ASN A 166 -10.44 -26.88 -14.77
CA ASN A 166 -11.24 -25.66 -14.78
C ASN A 166 -10.75 -24.56 -13.81
N ALA A 167 -9.86 -24.89 -12.86
CA ALA A 167 -9.35 -23.97 -11.85
C ALA A 167 -8.71 -22.76 -12.53
N THR A 168 -9.33 -21.59 -12.36
CA THR A 168 -8.91 -20.33 -13.00
C THR A 168 -7.51 -19.90 -12.58
N ALA A 169 -7.10 -20.19 -11.33
CA ALA A 169 -5.73 -20.00 -10.84
C ALA A 169 -4.72 -20.80 -11.66
N VAL A 170 -5.01 -22.10 -11.86
CA VAL A 170 -4.17 -23.04 -12.63
C VAL A 170 -4.12 -22.61 -14.10
N ARG A 171 -5.27 -22.33 -14.72
CA ARG A 171 -5.33 -21.92 -16.15
C ARG A 171 -4.57 -20.63 -16.43
N ARG A 172 -4.56 -19.67 -15.51
CA ARG A 172 -3.79 -18.42 -15.65
C ARG A 172 -2.29 -18.61 -15.42
N MET A 173 -1.91 -19.52 -14.52
CA MET A 173 -0.49 -19.89 -14.35
C MET A 173 0.07 -20.50 -15.64
N GLY A 174 -0.74 -21.27 -16.39
CA GLY A 174 -0.40 -21.75 -17.73
C GLY A 174 -0.43 -20.70 -18.86
N GLN A 175 -0.89 -19.47 -18.60
CA GLN A 175 -0.92 -18.37 -19.59
C GLN A 175 0.19 -17.33 -19.38
N ARG A 176 0.75 -17.21 -18.16
CA ARG A 176 1.81 -16.23 -17.85
C ARG A 176 3.22 -16.73 -18.10
N LEU A 177 3.39 -18.02 -18.38
CA LEU A 177 4.67 -18.71 -18.48
C LEU A 177 4.65 -19.68 -19.67
N ASP A 178 5.76 -19.82 -20.38
CA ASP A 178 5.98 -20.86 -21.42
C ASP A 178 6.24 -22.26 -20.78
N LEU A 179 5.52 -22.51 -19.68
CA LEU A 179 5.64 -23.67 -18.78
C LEU A 179 4.36 -24.52 -18.80
N GLY A 180 3.52 -24.38 -19.82
CA GLY A 180 2.27 -25.15 -19.95
C GLY A 180 2.49 -26.66 -19.86
N THR A 181 3.62 -27.17 -20.35
CA THR A 181 4.06 -28.56 -20.18
C THR A 181 4.41 -28.91 -18.73
N GLN A 182 5.20 -28.09 -18.02
CA GLN A 182 5.61 -28.38 -16.64
C GLN A 182 4.45 -28.24 -15.64
N LEU A 183 3.53 -27.32 -15.88
CA LEU A 183 2.29 -27.21 -15.11
C LEU A 183 1.38 -28.41 -15.37
N LYS A 184 1.29 -28.87 -16.63
CA LYS A 184 0.56 -30.10 -16.98
C LYS A 184 1.19 -31.34 -16.34
N GLU A 185 2.52 -31.46 -16.32
CA GLU A 185 3.23 -32.51 -15.57
C GLU A 185 2.90 -32.45 -14.06
N ALA A 186 2.87 -31.26 -13.44
CA ALA A 186 2.53 -31.11 -12.02
C ALA A 186 1.07 -31.47 -11.69
N ILE A 187 0.16 -31.26 -12.63
CA ILE A 187 -1.25 -31.65 -12.58
C ILE A 187 -1.40 -33.15 -12.79
N GLU A 188 -0.70 -33.72 -13.78
CA GLU A 188 -0.66 -35.16 -14.04
C GLU A 188 -0.07 -35.89 -12.83
N ASP A 189 1.00 -35.39 -12.21
CA ASP A 189 1.56 -35.92 -10.96
C ASP A 189 0.56 -35.87 -9.78
N LEU A 190 -0.29 -34.84 -9.68
CA LEU A 190 -1.37 -34.77 -8.67
C LEU A 190 -2.49 -35.79 -8.96
N LEU A 191 -2.78 -36.03 -10.24
CA LEU A 191 -3.79 -36.98 -10.70
C LEU A 191 -3.32 -38.44 -10.65
N ASP A 192 -2.02 -38.70 -10.79
CA ASP A 192 -1.36 -40.00 -10.65
C ASP A 192 -0.84 -40.27 -9.22
N SER A 193 -0.94 -39.27 -8.33
CA SER A 193 -0.58 -39.38 -6.91
C SER A 193 -1.45 -40.44 -6.20
N PRO A 194 -0.97 -41.10 -5.12
CA PRO A 194 -1.77 -42.05 -4.35
C PRO A 194 -2.96 -41.37 -3.66
N GLY A 195 -4.09 -41.27 -4.38
CA GLY A 195 -5.27 -40.49 -4.01
C GLY A 195 -6.02 -39.97 -5.24
N GLY A 196 -5.33 -39.69 -6.35
CA GLY A 196 -5.93 -39.25 -7.60
C GLY A 196 -6.79 -40.33 -8.27
N VAL A 197 -8.12 -40.14 -8.18
CA VAL A 197 -9.22 -40.69 -9.01
C VAL A 197 -9.36 -42.23 -9.18
N LEU A 198 -8.35 -43.05 -8.87
CA LEU A 198 -8.39 -44.52 -9.02
C LEU A 198 -8.37 -45.29 -7.69
N GLY A 199 -8.24 -44.60 -6.55
CA GLY A 199 -8.16 -45.23 -5.22
C GLY A 199 -9.49 -45.42 -4.49
N ILE A 200 -10.48 -44.56 -4.75
CA ILE A 200 -11.74 -44.50 -3.99
C ILE A 200 -12.97 -44.58 -4.91
N PHE A 201 -12.95 -45.55 -5.82
CA PHE A 201 -14.18 -46.14 -6.33
C PHE A 201 -14.25 -47.58 -5.83
N THR A 202 -15.25 -47.88 -5.03
CA THR A 202 -15.53 -49.23 -4.55
C THR A 202 -15.88 -50.15 -5.73
N SER A 203 -15.52 -51.43 -5.60
CA SER A 203 -15.69 -52.52 -6.58
C SER A 203 -14.88 -52.48 -7.89
N ALA A 204 -13.85 -53.34 -7.91
CA ALA A 204 -13.26 -54.05 -9.06
C ALA A 204 -12.56 -53.25 -10.18
N SER A 205 -11.23 -53.08 -10.08
CA SER A 205 -10.28 -54.09 -10.63
C SER A 205 -8.79 -53.67 -10.66
N ARG A 206 -7.92 -54.67 -10.41
CA ARG A 206 -6.49 -54.78 -10.83
C ARG A 206 -5.52 -53.59 -10.60
N ALA A 207 -4.96 -53.50 -9.39
CA ALA A 207 -3.64 -52.89 -9.17
C ALA A 207 -2.89 -53.44 -7.93
N LEU A 208 -2.62 -54.75 -7.86
CA LEU A 208 -2.06 -55.42 -6.67
C LEU A 208 -0.72 -54.84 -6.16
N GLY A 209 0.08 -54.20 -7.01
CA GLY A 209 1.30 -53.50 -6.58
C GLY A 209 1.12 -52.06 -6.06
N ARG A 210 -0.01 -51.40 -6.37
CA ARG A 210 -0.23 -49.98 -6.01
C ARG A 210 -0.88 -49.83 -4.63
N GLY A 211 -1.87 -50.67 -4.31
CA GLY A 211 -2.56 -50.64 -3.01
C GLY A 211 -1.63 -50.86 -1.81
N VAL A 212 -0.64 -51.75 -1.93
CA VAL A 212 0.37 -51.97 -0.88
C VAL A 212 1.23 -50.71 -0.67
N LYS A 213 1.66 -50.04 -1.74
CA LYS A 213 2.43 -48.81 -1.67
C LYS A 213 1.62 -47.64 -1.10
N GLN A 214 0.33 -47.58 -1.40
CA GLN A 214 -0.60 -46.61 -0.83
C GLN A 214 -0.75 -46.84 0.68
N GLN A 215 -1.09 -48.05 1.13
CA GLN A 215 -1.19 -48.40 2.56
C GLN A 215 0.13 -48.16 3.32
N LEU A 216 1.29 -48.37 2.70
CA LEU A 216 2.59 -48.06 3.31
C LEU A 216 2.87 -46.55 3.38
N THR A 217 2.41 -45.77 2.40
CA THR A 217 2.55 -44.31 2.39
C THR A 217 1.63 -43.69 3.44
N GLU A 218 0.38 -44.11 3.47
CA GLU A 218 -0.63 -43.73 4.47
C GLU A 218 -0.17 -44.08 5.89
N ARG A 219 0.18 -45.35 6.17
CA ARG A 219 0.74 -45.76 7.49
C ARG A 219 1.99 -44.98 7.88
N ARG A 220 2.79 -44.54 6.91
CA ARG A 220 3.93 -43.68 7.19
C ARG A 220 3.49 -42.26 7.54
N LEU A 221 2.52 -41.68 6.83
CA LEU A 221 1.96 -40.36 7.14
C LEU A 221 1.28 -40.33 8.52
N MET A 222 0.47 -41.34 8.84
CA MET A 222 -0.15 -41.53 10.17
C MET A 222 0.88 -41.59 11.31
N ARG A 223 2.12 -42.03 11.02
CA ARG A 223 3.21 -42.13 12.01
C ARG A 223 4.15 -40.92 12.03
N ASP A 224 4.44 -40.35 10.87
CA ASP A 224 5.48 -39.32 10.67
C ASP A 224 4.90 -37.89 10.63
N CYS A 225 3.60 -37.70 10.34
CA CYS A 225 2.96 -36.39 10.20
C CYS A 225 1.83 -36.21 11.24
N PRO A 226 2.01 -35.39 12.29
CA PRO A 226 1.10 -35.31 13.44
C PRO A 226 -0.30 -34.74 13.10
N TYR A 227 -0.46 -34.11 11.94
CA TYR A 227 -1.72 -33.50 11.51
C TYR A 227 -2.53 -34.35 10.54
N PHE A 228 -1.94 -35.42 10.00
CA PHE A 228 -2.54 -36.15 8.88
C PHE A 228 -3.82 -36.88 9.30
N GLU A 229 -3.78 -37.65 10.39
CA GLU A 229 -4.95 -38.32 10.96
C GLU A 229 -6.05 -37.32 11.36
N PRO A 230 -5.82 -36.31 12.24
CA PRO A 230 -6.88 -35.36 12.62
C PRO A 230 -7.55 -34.62 11.46
N ILE A 231 -6.80 -34.26 10.40
CA ILE A 231 -7.36 -33.56 9.24
C ILE A 231 -8.13 -34.54 8.35
N THR A 232 -7.62 -35.74 8.11
CA THR A 232 -8.29 -36.74 7.26
C THR A 232 -9.50 -37.39 7.93
N GLU A 233 -9.57 -37.43 9.27
CA GLU A 233 -10.75 -37.86 10.02
C GLU A 233 -11.81 -36.75 10.21
N THR A 234 -11.50 -35.48 9.89
CA THR A 234 -12.47 -34.39 10.00
C THR A 234 -13.63 -34.58 9.01
N GLU A 235 -14.85 -34.79 9.53
CA GLU A 235 -16.06 -35.02 8.73
C GLU A 235 -16.51 -33.78 7.95
N ASP A 236 -16.49 -32.59 8.57
CA ASP A 236 -16.89 -31.33 7.91
C ASP A 236 -15.86 -30.92 6.84
N PRO A 237 -16.22 -30.87 5.54
CA PRO A 237 -15.31 -30.46 4.50
C PRO A 237 -14.84 -29.00 4.64
N ALA A 238 -15.64 -28.10 5.23
CA ALA A 238 -15.25 -26.70 5.41
C ALA A 238 -14.15 -26.55 6.47
N ALA A 239 -14.27 -27.27 7.59
CA ALA A 239 -13.21 -27.42 8.57
C ALA A 239 -11.98 -28.12 7.96
N MET A 240 -12.13 -29.25 7.28
CA MET A 240 -11.02 -29.98 6.66
C MET A 240 -10.22 -29.10 5.69
N ARG A 241 -10.91 -28.44 4.74
CA ARG A 241 -10.30 -27.51 3.77
C ARG A 241 -9.45 -26.42 4.44
N SER A 242 -9.92 -25.92 5.59
CA SER A 242 -9.27 -24.87 6.34
C SER A 242 -7.87 -25.25 6.85
N TYR A 243 -7.57 -26.54 7.01
CA TYR A 243 -6.29 -27.03 7.54
C TYR A 243 -5.38 -27.74 6.52
N LEU A 244 -5.86 -28.03 5.29
CA LEU A 244 -5.06 -28.69 4.23
C LEU A 244 -3.71 -28.01 3.94
N GLY A 245 -3.64 -26.69 4.12
CA GLY A 245 -2.38 -25.93 3.97
C GLY A 245 -1.25 -26.40 4.89
N SER A 246 -1.56 -26.94 6.07
CA SER A 246 -0.55 -27.50 7.00
C SER A 246 0.10 -28.79 6.48
N LEU A 247 -0.64 -29.60 5.71
CA LEU A 247 -0.10 -30.81 5.08
C LEU A 247 0.81 -30.46 3.89
N LEU A 248 0.45 -29.42 3.13
CA LEU A 248 1.33 -28.87 2.10
C LEU A 248 2.61 -28.26 2.71
N ALA A 249 2.48 -27.56 3.85
CA ALA A 249 3.62 -27.06 4.61
C ALA A 249 4.53 -28.18 5.10
N TRP A 250 3.96 -29.30 5.55
CA TRP A 250 4.71 -30.45 6.04
C TRP A 250 5.48 -31.15 4.90
N ASP A 251 4.84 -31.44 3.76
CA ASP A 251 5.53 -31.99 2.59
C ASP A 251 6.64 -31.03 2.09
N LEU A 252 6.37 -29.72 2.08
CA LEU A 252 7.36 -28.68 1.77
C LEU A 252 8.54 -28.72 2.74
N ALA A 253 8.28 -28.87 4.04
CA ALA A 253 9.31 -28.98 5.07
C ALA A 253 10.15 -30.26 4.91
N GLN A 254 9.55 -31.39 4.52
CA GLN A 254 10.29 -32.61 4.22
C GLN A 254 11.24 -32.41 3.02
N TYR A 255 10.76 -31.76 1.95
CA TYR A 255 11.59 -31.44 0.78
C TYR A 255 12.72 -30.47 1.11
N GLN A 256 12.40 -29.38 1.82
CA GLN A 256 13.39 -28.39 2.28
C GLN A 256 14.47 -29.04 3.16
N ARG A 257 14.07 -29.90 4.10
CA ARG A 257 14.97 -30.64 4.99
C ARG A 257 15.83 -31.65 4.23
N SER A 258 15.32 -32.30 3.18
CA SER A 258 16.15 -33.20 2.36
C SER A 258 17.20 -32.42 1.59
N ARG A 259 16.81 -31.31 0.94
CA ARG A 259 17.73 -30.47 0.16
C ARG A 259 18.78 -29.75 1.00
N ALA A 260 18.43 -29.33 2.22
CA ALA A 260 19.37 -28.69 3.13
C ALA A 260 20.59 -29.58 3.46
N ARG A 261 20.42 -30.91 3.44
CA ARG A 261 21.52 -31.89 3.57
C ARG A 261 22.43 -31.94 2.34
N ASP A 262 21.89 -31.61 1.17
CA ASP A 262 22.61 -31.47 -0.10
C ASP A 262 23.26 -30.07 -0.26
N GLY A 263 23.15 -29.20 0.76
CA GLY A 263 23.76 -27.86 0.78
C GLY A 263 22.92 -26.74 0.16
N SER A 264 21.63 -26.97 -0.14
CA SER A 264 20.73 -25.95 -0.68
C SER A 264 19.38 -25.97 0.04
N THR A 265 18.84 -24.82 0.44
CA THR A 265 17.52 -24.75 1.10
C THR A 265 16.50 -24.09 0.18
N PRO A 266 15.59 -24.86 -0.45
CA PRO A 266 14.59 -24.35 -1.38
C PRO A 266 13.69 -23.30 -0.74
N ARG A 267 13.49 -22.18 -1.46
CA ARG A 267 12.63 -21.08 -0.99
C ARG A 267 11.33 -21.05 -1.77
N PHE A 268 10.22 -20.95 -1.04
CA PHE A 268 8.90 -20.74 -1.61
C PHE A 268 8.39 -19.35 -1.21
N VAL A 269 8.03 -18.54 -2.20
CA VAL A 269 7.54 -17.16 -2.01
C VAL A 269 6.14 -17.04 -2.61
N VAL A 270 5.18 -16.56 -1.81
CA VAL A 270 3.78 -16.45 -2.19
C VAL A 270 3.37 -14.98 -2.27
N PHE A 271 2.95 -14.54 -3.45
CA PHE A 271 2.49 -13.18 -3.72
C PHE A 271 0.97 -13.11 -3.71
N PHE A 272 0.41 -12.35 -2.77
CA PHE A 272 -1.01 -12.05 -2.69
C PHE A 272 -1.22 -10.55 -2.98
N ASP A 273 -1.87 -10.23 -4.10
CA ASP A 273 -2.10 -8.86 -4.55
C ASP A 273 -3.57 -8.45 -4.51
N THR A 274 -3.79 -7.16 -4.36
CA THR A 274 -5.10 -6.52 -4.17
C THR A 274 -5.83 -7.05 -2.92
N TRP A 275 -5.11 -7.24 -1.81
CA TRP A 275 -5.64 -7.80 -0.56
C TRP A 275 -6.91 -7.11 -0.03
N GLU A 276 -7.08 -5.80 -0.29
CA GLU A 276 -8.28 -5.05 0.08
C GLU A 276 -9.60 -5.65 -0.46
N ARG A 277 -9.56 -6.51 -1.48
CA ARG A 277 -10.74 -7.20 -2.00
C ARG A 277 -11.30 -8.24 -1.03
N LEU A 278 -10.47 -8.73 -0.11
CA LEU A 278 -10.84 -9.69 0.93
C LEU A 278 -11.31 -9.01 2.22
N GLN A 279 -11.04 -7.70 2.36
CA GLN A 279 -11.31 -6.93 3.58
C GLN A 279 -12.77 -6.48 3.64
N GLU A 280 -13.64 -7.38 4.09
CA GLU A 280 -15.06 -7.14 4.29
C GLU A 280 -15.34 -6.04 5.32
N ARG A 281 -16.47 -5.32 5.15
CA ARG A 281 -16.90 -4.28 6.10
C ARG A 281 -17.33 -4.85 7.46
N ALA A 282 -17.88 -6.06 7.47
CA ALA A 282 -18.34 -6.78 8.65
C ALA A 282 -17.65 -8.15 8.70
N PRO A 283 -16.36 -8.20 9.07
CA PRO A 283 -15.59 -9.44 9.03
C PRO A 283 -16.08 -10.43 10.09
N HIS A 284 -16.01 -11.72 9.75
CA HIS A 284 -16.36 -12.83 10.65
C HIS A 284 -15.42 -14.02 10.45
N ARG A 285 -15.38 -14.93 11.43
CA ARG A 285 -14.59 -16.16 11.34
C ARG A 285 -15.02 -17.00 10.15
N GLY A 286 -14.06 -17.62 9.46
CA GLY A 286 -14.31 -18.41 8.26
C GLY A 286 -14.61 -17.61 6.99
N ASN A 287 -14.57 -16.27 7.02
CA ASN A 287 -14.53 -15.48 5.79
C ASN A 287 -13.17 -15.66 5.06
N MET A 288 -13.04 -15.16 3.83
CA MET A 288 -11.83 -15.39 3.03
C MET A 288 -10.57 -14.79 3.67
N GLU A 289 -10.68 -13.67 4.40
CA GLU A 289 -9.53 -13.07 5.09
C GLU A 289 -9.02 -13.97 6.25
N ASP A 290 -9.91 -14.51 7.09
CA ASP A 290 -9.54 -15.46 8.16
C ASP A 290 -9.01 -16.79 7.58
N LEU A 291 -9.64 -17.31 6.52
CA LEU A 291 -9.22 -18.56 5.86
C LEU A 291 -7.81 -18.47 5.27
N LEU A 292 -7.48 -17.36 4.60
CA LEU A 292 -6.16 -17.16 4.05
C LEU A 292 -5.13 -16.74 5.10
N ALA A 293 -5.50 -15.97 6.13
CA ALA A 293 -4.61 -15.72 7.27
C ALA A 293 -4.26 -17.01 8.03
N ARG A 294 -5.22 -17.94 8.17
CA ARG A 294 -5.03 -19.33 8.65
C ARG A 294 -4.03 -20.09 7.78
N LEU A 295 -4.20 -20.07 6.47
CA LEU A 295 -3.27 -20.70 5.53
C LEU A 295 -1.84 -20.15 5.68
N VAL A 296 -1.67 -18.82 5.76
CA VAL A 296 -0.37 -18.16 5.96
C VAL A 296 0.25 -18.53 7.31
N TYR A 297 -0.55 -18.67 8.37
CA TYR A 297 -0.10 -19.11 9.69
C TYR A 297 0.36 -20.58 9.71
N LEU A 298 -0.31 -21.44 8.94
CA LEU A 298 -0.01 -22.87 8.85
C LEU A 298 1.11 -23.21 7.86
N MET A 299 1.59 -22.24 7.06
CA MET A 299 2.72 -22.39 6.14
C MET A 299 3.93 -21.51 6.55
N PRO A 300 4.48 -21.63 7.78
CA PRO A 300 5.56 -20.77 8.27
C PRO A 300 6.85 -20.86 7.45
N ASN A 301 7.05 -21.98 6.75
CA ASN A 301 8.21 -22.27 5.90
C ASN A 301 8.13 -21.70 4.47
N ALA A 302 7.08 -20.91 4.17
CA ALA A 302 6.96 -20.10 2.96
C ALA A 302 6.87 -18.61 3.35
N LEU A 303 7.53 -17.73 2.57
CA LEU A 303 7.45 -16.28 2.76
C LEU A 303 6.26 -15.72 1.97
N PHE A 304 5.34 -15.04 2.64
CA PHE A 304 4.19 -14.40 2.01
C PHE A 304 4.44 -12.91 1.84
N VAL A 305 4.33 -12.44 0.60
CA VAL A 305 4.39 -11.03 0.21
C VAL A 305 2.98 -10.57 -0.11
N ILE A 306 2.41 -9.73 0.75
CA ILE A 306 1.01 -9.29 0.67
C ILE A 306 0.97 -7.83 0.27
N THR A 307 0.27 -7.53 -0.82
CA THR A 307 0.16 -6.19 -1.41
C THR A 307 -1.30 -5.73 -1.38
N GLY A 308 -1.56 -4.56 -0.80
CA GLY A 308 -2.95 -4.07 -0.63
C GLY A 308 -3.08 -2.58 -0.28
N ARG A 309 -4.29 -2.04 -0.18
CA ARG A 309 -4.50 -0.60 0.10
C ARG A 309 -4.36 -0.21 1.55
N ASN A 310 -4.83 -1.07 2.44
CA ASN A 310 -4.84 -0.84 3.88
C ASN A 310 -3.77 -1.73 4.54
N ARG A 311 -3.36 -1.35 5.75
CA ARG A 311 -2.51 -2.18 6.60
C ARG A 311 -3.24 -3.48 6.97
N LEU A 312 -2.52 -4.60 7.12
CA LEU A 312 -3.07 -5.84 7.66
C LEU A 312 -3.32 -5.68 9.16
N ARG A 313 -4.51 -6.07 9.60
CA ARG A 313 -4.96 -5.97 11.02
C ARG A 313 -4.65 -7.22 11.84
N TRP A 314 -3.92 -8.19 11.30
CA TRP A 314 -3.74 -9.50 11.96
C TRP A 314 -2.93 -9.40 13.26
N GLY A 315 -2.04 -8.40 13.35
CA GLY A 315 -1.33 -8.04 14.58
C GLY A 315 -2.16 -7.26 15.60
N ASP A 316 -3.39 -6.85 15.27
CA ASP A 316 -4.26 -6.07 16.17
C ASP A 316 -5.00 -7.01 17.13
N GLU A 317 -5.09 -6.63 18.40
CA GLU A 317 -5.78 -7.42 19.44
C GLU A 317 -7.29 -7.55 19.15
N GLU A 318 -7.90 -6.49 18.61
CA GLU A 318 -9.30 -6.40 18.18
C GLU A 318 -9.67 -7.49 17.17
N SER A 319 -8.72 -7.91 16.33
CA SER A 319 -8.97 -8.88 15.25
C SER A 319 -9.28 -10.29 15.76
N ARG A 320 -9.00 -10.62 17.02
CA ARG A 320 -9.36 -11.92 17.63
C ARG A 320 -10.86 -12.22 17.65
N ALA A 321 -11.70 -11.19 17.53
CA ALA A 321 -13.14 -11.34 17.38
C ALA A 321 -13.53 -12.10 16.10
N PHE A 322 -12.81 -11.87 14.99
CA PHE A 322 -13.14 -12.42 13.67
C PHE A 322 -12.04 -13.27 13.03
N MET A 323 -10.84 -13.33 13.61
CA MET A 323 -9.72 -14.19 13.16
C MET A 323 -9.27 -15.17 14.25
N GLN A 324 -8.81 -16.37 13.86
CA GLN A 324 -8.37 -17.41 14.79
C GLN A 324 -7.02 -17.08 15.46
N TRP A 325 -5.99 -16.77 14.67
CA TRP A 325 -4.67 -16.35 15.16
C TRP A 325 -4.46 -14.87 14.89
N ALA A 326 -4.85 -14.04 15.84
CA ALA A 326 -4.71 -12.59 15.77
C ALA A 326 -4.07 -12.00 17.04
N GLY A 327 -3.61 -10.76 16.92
CA GLY A 327 -2.90 -10.02 17.95
C GLY A 327 -1.37 -10.23 17.93
N PRO A 328 -0.61 -9.44 18.70
CA PRO A 328 0.86 -9.44 18.65
C PRO A 328 1.50 -10.76 19.09
N ALA A 329 0.78 -11.58 19.87
CA ALA A 329 1.23 -12.92 20.28
C ALA A 329 1.36 -13.89 19.10
N HIS A 330 0.56 -13.71 18.04
CA HIS A 330 0.60 -14.54 16.84
C HIS A 330 1.36 -13.86 15.70
N TRP A 331 1.24 -12.54 15.56
CA TRP A 331 1.83 -11.75 14.48
C TRP A 331 2.63 -10.55 14.99
N PRO A 332 3.76 -10.77 15.69
CA PRO A 332 4.51 -9.71 16.36
C PRO A 332 5.03 -8.64 15.39
N TYR A 333 5.42 -9.00 14.17
CA TYR A 333 5.96 -8.07 13.18
C TYR A 333 4.87 -7.37 12.34
N LEU A 334 3.60 -7.74 12.53
CA LEU A 334 2.47 -7.03 11.93
C LEU A 334 1.89 -5.97 12.87
N ALA A 335 2.16 -6.03 14.18
CA ALA A 335 1.68 -5.09 15.18
C ALA A 335 2.27 -3.68 15.03
N ASP A 336 1.55 -2.65 15.51
CA ASP A 336 1.96 -1.24 15.45
C ASP A 336 3.27 -0.93 16.21
N THR A 337 3.67 -1.78 17.16
CA THR A 337 4.79 -1.57 18.08
C THR A 337 6.16 -1.95 17.53
N VAL A 338 6.23 -2.61 16.36
CA VAL A 338 7.50 -3.11 15.78
C VAL A 338 7.75 -2.45 14.42
N SER A 339 8.78 -1.60 14.34
CA SER A 339 9.11 -0.80 13.15
C SER A 339 10.50 -1.08 12.53
N ALA A 340 11.34 -1.88 13.19
CA ALA A 340 12.76 -2.02 12.86
C ALA A 340 13.22 -3.48 12.62
N VAL A 341 12.29 -4.41 12.39
CA VAL A 341 12.58 -5.83 12.16
C VAL A 341 11.79 -6.30 10.95
N GLU A 342 12.44 -7.01 10.04
CA GLU A 342 11.81 -7.63 8.86
C GLU A 342 11.52 -9.14 9.10
N PRO A 343 10.53 -9.73 8.42
CA PRO A 343 9.56 -9.07 7.54
C PRO A 343 8.45 -8.35 8.34
N ARG A 344 8.12 -7.11 7.95
CA ARG A 344 7.03 -6.32 8.56
C ARG A 344 6.12 -5.66 7.51
N GLN A 345 5.32 -4.70 7.96
CA GLN A 345 4.47 -3.87 7.10
C GLN A 345 5.20 -2.58 6.67
N HIS A 346 5.07 -2.22 5.39
CA HIS A 346 5.70 -1.08 4.75
C HIS A 346 4.66 -0.21 4.02
N LEU A 347 4.71 1.10 4.28
CA LEU A 347 3.93 2.08 3.52
C LEU A 347 4.66 2.40 2.20
N VAL A 348 4.11 1.94 1.09
CA VAL A 348 4.55 2.32 -0.27
C VAL A 348 4.12 3.76 -0.53
N GLY A 349 5.07 4.68 -0.36
CA GLY A 349 4.87 6.13 -0.54
C GLY A 349 4.89 6.58 -2.01
N GLY A 350 4.82 7.90 -2.20
CA GLY A 350 5.11 8.52 -3.49
C GLY A 350 6.55 8.24 -3.95
N LEU A 351 6.80 8.39 -5.25
CA LEU A 351 8.13 8.33 -5.82
C LEU A 351 8.96 9.57 -5.42
N SER A 352 10.28 9.40 -5.34
CA SER A 352 11.20 10.52 -5.23
C SER A 352 11.10 11.43 -6.47
N ARG A 353 11.53 12.70 -6.38
CA ARG A 353 11.57 13.61 -7.55
C ARG A 353 12.43 13.03 -8.69
N GLU A 354 13.51 12.33 -8.35
CA GLU A 354 14.39 11.65 -9.30
C GLU A 354 13.70 10.44 -9.96
N ASP A 355 13.00 9.60 -9.19
CA ASP A 355 12.23 8.49 -9.73
C ASP A 355 11.01 8.94 -10.53
N ALA A 356 10.42 10.08 -10.21
CA ALA A 356 9.34 10.68 -10.97
C ALA A 356 9.84 11.20 -12.33
N ASP A 357 10.99 11.88 -12.40
CA ASP A 357 11.59 12.28 -13.69
C ASP A 357 12.03 11.05 -14.50
N ARG A 358 12.65 10.06 -13.85
CA ARG A 358 13.04 8.77 -14.45
C ARG A 358 11.85 7.99 -14.99
N PHE A 359 10.69 8.07 -14.33
CA PHE A 359 9.44 7.48 -14.81
C PHE A 359 9.05 8.15 -16.12
N LEU A 360 8.89 9.47 -16.12
CA LEU A 360 8.50 10.24 -17.30
C LEU A 360 9.50 10.08 -18.46
N CYS A 361 10.79 10.01 -18.18
CA CYS A 361 11.84 9.80 -19.19
C CYS A 361 11.68 8.50 -19.97
N ARG A 362 11.23 7.43 -19.31
CA ARG A 362 11.06 6.09 -19.91
C ARG A 362 9.62 5.78 -20.29
N ARG A 363 8.65 6.55 -19.79
CA ARG A 363 7.21 6.30 -19.97
C ARG A 363 6.73 6.53 -21.40
N LEU A 364 7.33 7.51 -22.08
CA LEU A 364 7.12 7.86 -23.48
C LEU A 364 8.48 8.16 -24.12
N LEU A 365 8.79 7.45 -25.21
CA LEU A 365 10.06 7.55 -25.93
C LEU A 365 9.81 7.91 -27.39
N MET A 366 10.60 8.82 -27.93
CA MET A 366 10.63 9.20 -29.34
C MET A 366 11.93 8.66 -29.93
N GLY A 367 11.86 7.49 -30.57
CA GLY A 367 13.05 6.64 -30.73
C GLY A 367 13.57 6.18 -29.36
N ASP A 368 14.86 6.34 -29.09
CA ASP A 368 15.50 6.00 -27.81
C ASP A 368 15.59 7.19 -26.82
N VAL A 369 14.98 8.34 -27.14
CA VAL A 369 15.07 9.59 -26.35
C VAL A 369 13.73 9.87 -25.64
N PRO A 370 13.73 10.39 -24.39
CA PRO A 370 12.51 10.85 -23.72
C PRO A 370 11.66 11.80 -24.58
N ALA A 371 10.41 11.42 -24.85
CA ALA A 371 9.50 12.23 -25.66
C ALA A 371 9.03 13.50 -24.93
N ILE A 372 8.94 13.46 -23.59
CA ILE A 372 8.50 14.60 -22.76
C ILE A 372 9.71 15.51 -22.46
N PRO A 373 9.72 16.79 -22.90
CA PRO A 373 10.82 17.72 -22.65
C PRO A 373 11.05 17.99 -21.17
N THR A 374 12.32 18.20 -20.78
CA THR A 374 12.73 18.38 -19.38
C THR A 374 12.00 19.52 -18.66
N GLY A 375 11.65 20.62 -19.36
CA GLY A 375 10.86 21.71 -18.78
C GLY A 375 9.47 21.26 -18.33
N ILE A 376 8.77 20.49 -19.18
CA ILE A 376 7.45 19.93 -18.89
C ILE A 376 7.54 18.86 -17.81
N ARG A 377 8.54 17.96 -17.89
CA ARG A 377 8.74 16.93 -16.84
C ARG A 377 8.93 17.54 -15.45
N ARG A 378 9.66 18.66 -15.33
CA ARG A 378 9.82 19.35 -14.04
C ARG A 378 8.49 19.84 -13.45
N VAL A 379 7.61 20.44 -14.26
CA VAL A 379 6.28 20.87 -13.82
C VAL A 379 5.43 19.66 -13.40
N ILE A 380 5.42 18.59 -14.21
CA ILE A 380 4.68 17.36 -13.90
C ILE A 380 5.19 16.71 -12.59
N VAL A 381 6.51 16.62 -12.39
CA VAL A 381 7.13 16.04 -11.18
C VAL A 381 6.81 16.85 -9.93
N GLU A 382 6.81 18.18 -10.05
CA GLU A 382 6.48 19.08 -8.94
C GLU A 382 5.00 18.98 -8.56
N ALA A 383 4.08 19.00 -9.52
CA ALA A 383 2.65 18.90 -9.26
C ALA A 383 2.19 17.50 -8.81
N ALA A 384 2.83 16.44 -9.30
CA ALA A 384 2.55 15.08 -8.86
C ALA A 384 2.84 14.87 -7.36
N ASP A 385 3.81 15.61 -6.81
CA ASP A 385 4.38 15.41 -5.47
C ASP A 385 4.62 13.91 -5.16
N GLY A 386 5.21 13.21 -6.13
CA GLY A 386 5.50 11.78 -6.09
C GLY A 386 4.33 10.83 -6.38
N LEU A 387 3.10 11.28 -6.62
CA LEU A 387 1.96 10.39 -6.92
C LEU A 387 2.10 9.76 -8.33
N PRO A 388 2.33 8.44 -8.47
CA PRO A 388 2.60 7.83 -9.78
C PRO A 388 1.42 7.88 -10.73
N LEU A 389 0.19 7.88 -10.20
CA LEU A 389 -1.03 8.03 -10.98
C LEU A 389 -1.11 9.39 -11.68
N TYR A 390 -0.63 10.47 -11.03
CA TYR A 390 -0.57 11.79 -11.67
C TYR A 390 0.45 11.78 -12.82
N LEU A 391 1.62 11.18 -12.62
CA LEU A 391 2.65 11.06 -13.66
C LEU A 391 2.14 10.30 -14.89
N ASP A 392 1.35 9.25 -14.69
CA ASP A 392 0.77 8.43 -15.76
C ASP A 392 -0.30 9.21 -16.56
N VAL A 393 -1.23 9.90 -15.86
CA VAL A 393 -2.25 10.76 -16.50
C VAL A 393 -1.60 11.94 -17.23
N ALA A 394 -0.58 12.57 -16.65
CA ALA A 394 0.17 13.65 -17.28
C ALA A 394 0.88 13.18 -18.56
N ALA A 395 1.50 12.00 -18.54
CA ALA A 395 2.11 11.42 -19.73
C ALA A 395 1.07 11.14 -20.83
N VAL A 396 -0.09 10.58 -20.48
CA VAL A 396 -1.20 10.37 -21.43
C VAL A 396 -1.69 11.70 -22.03
N ARG A 397 -1.89 12.74 -21.21
CA ARG A 397 -2.28 14.08 -21.68
C ARG A 397 -1.22 14.69 -22.62
N PHE A 398 0.07 14.52 -22.32
CA PHE A 398 1.15 14.96 -23.20
C PHE A 398 1.08 14.29 -24.58
N ALA A 399 0.89 12.96 -24.60
CA ALA A 399 0.74 12.22 -25.86
C ALA A 399 -0.51 12.66 -26.65
N GLN A 400 -1.65 12.89 -25.97
CA GLN A 400 -2.88 13.37 -26.59
C GLN A 400 -2.71 14.77 -27.23
N LEU A 401 -2.07 15.71 -26.54
CA LEU A 401 -1.80 17.05 -27.07
C LEU A 401 -0.89 16.97 -28.31
N ALA A 402 0.22 16.24 -28.20
CA ALA A 402 1.18 16.07 -29.29
C ALA A 402 0.57 15.44 -30.55
N VAL A 403 -0.21 14.36 -30.39
CA VAL A 403 -0.93 13.71 -31.51
C VAL A 403 -2.06 14.59 -32.05
N GLY A 404 -2.70 15.41 -31.21
CA GLY A 404 -3.68 16.41 -31.62
C GLY A 404 -3.12 17.61 -32.41
N GLY A 405 -1.81 17.64 -32.70
CA GLY A 405 -1.15 18.73 -33.41
C GLY A 405 -0.91 19.99 -32.57
N THR A 406 -1.28 19.96 -31.28
CA THR A 406 -1.00 21.04 -30.33
C THR A 406 0.39 20.84 -29.75
N GLN A 407 1.29 21.82 -29.85
CA GLN A 407 2.58 21.74 -29.15
C GLN A 407 2.33 21.81 -27.63
N PRO A 408 2.66 20.76 -26.85
CA PRO A 408 2.45 20.81 -25.41
C PRO A 408 3.42 21.81 -24.78
N SER A 409 2.90 22.66 -23.90
CA SER A 409 3.65 23.66 -23.15
C SER A 409 3.75 23.29 -21.66
N PRO A 410 4.63 23.92 -20.86
CA PRO A 410 4.64 23.73 -19.41
C PRO A 410 3.32 24.10 -18.73
N ASP A 411 2.59 25.08 -19.27
CA ASP A 411 1.33 25.59 -18.71
C ASP A 411 0.13 24.65 -18.94
N ASP A 412 0.27 23.64 -19.82
CA ASP A 412 -0.70 22.55 -19.99
C ASP A 412 -0.68 21.54 -18.84
N PHE A 413 0.24 21.69 -17.88
CA PHE A 413 0.47 20.81 -16.74
C PHE A 413 0.61 21.63 -15.46
N GLY A 414 0.54 20.95 -14.32
CA GLY A 414 0.66 21.59 -13.00
C GLY A 414 -0.65 21.64 -12.23
N ASP A 415 -1.77 21.75 -12.94
CA ASP A 415 -3.10 21.67 -12.35
C ASP A 415 -3.48 20.23 -11.95
N PRO A 416 -4.43 20.04 -11.02
CA PRO A 416 -4.95 18.72 -10.68
C PRO A 416 -5.76 18.06 -11.82
N PHE A 417 -5.71 16.73 -11.90
CA PHE A 417 -6.49 15.95 -12.87
C PHE A 417 -7.77 15.37 -12.23
N PRO A 418 -8.97 15.61 -12.78
CA PRO A 418 -10.22 15.00 -12.30
C PRO A 418 -10.19 13.46 -12.29
N GLU A 419 -9.48 12.84 -13.21
CA GLU A 419 -9.30 11.39 -13.33
C GLU A 419 -8.58 10.80 -12.11
N VAL A 420 -7.60 11.54 -11.56
CA VAL A 420 -6.88 11.18 -10.33
C VAL A 420 -7.82 11.23 -9.14
N VAL A 421 -8.68 12.26 -9.04
CA VAL A 421 -9.69 12.40 -7.98
C VAL A 421 -10.71 11.26 -8.04
N LEU A 422 -11.29 11.01 -9.20
CA LEU A 422 -12.24 9.92 -9.42
C LEU A 422 -11.65 8.57 -9.02
N ARG A 423 -10.42 8.28 -9.44
CA ARG A 423 -9.76 7.01 -9.14
C ARG A 423 -9.51 6.82 -7.63
N LEU A 424 -9.22 7.89 -6.91
CA LEU A 424 -9.00 7.85 -5.46
C LEU A 424 -10.32 7.80 -4.65
N MET A 425 -11.37 8.50 -5.10
CA MET A 425 -12.69 8.48 -4.45
C MET A 425 -13.48 7.18 -4.69
N ARG A 426 -13.25 6.49 -5.82
CA ARG A 426 -13.93 5.24 -6.20
C ARG A 426 -13.91 4.17 -5.11
N ASP A 427 -12.82 4.12 -4.35
CA ASP A 427 -12.52 3.07 -3.36
C ASP A 427 -12.94 3.46 -1.92
N LEU A 428 -13.62 4.59 -1.77
CA LEU A 428 -14.22 5.11 -0.54
C LEU A 428 -15.75 4.98 -0.59
N ASP A 429 -16.38 4.73 0.56
CA ASP A 429 -17.84 4.86 0.71
C ASP A 429 -18.26 6.34 0.88
N GLY A 430 -19.56 6.64 0.81
CA GLY A 430 -20.06 8.03 0.83
C GLY A 430 -19.65 8.82 2.08
N ASP A 431 -19.63 8.15 3.25
CA ASP A 431 -19.10 8.69 4.50
C ASP A 431 -17.62 9.04 4.35
N GLN A 432 -16.80 8.11 3.84
CA GLN A 432 -15.36 8.31 3.66
C GLN A 432 -15.02 9.35 2.59
N ARG A 433 -15.82 9.52 1.54
CA ARG A 433 -15.68 10.62 0.58
C ARG A 433 -16.01 11.96 1.21
N SER A 434 -17.04 12.01 2.05
CA SER A 434 -17.41 13.19 2.83
C SER A 434 -16.32 13.55 3.86
N LEU A 435 -15.73 12.56 4.52
CA LEU A 435 -14.55 12.74 5.39
C LEU A 435 -13.32 13.21 4.58
N LEU A 436 -13.09 12.71 3.37
CA LEU A 436 -12.02 13.19 2.49
C LEU A 436 -12.22 14.66 2.09
N ARG A 437 -13.44 15.06 1.71
CA ARG A 437 -13.82 16.46 1.44
C ARG A 437 -13.61 17.35 2.67
N THR A 438 -13.94 16.87 3.86
CA THR A 438 -13.71 17.60 5.12
C THR A 438 -12.22 17.72 5.44
N ALA A 439 -11.47 16.63 5.31
CA ALA A 439 -10.02 16.58 5.52
C ALA A 439 -9.25 17.44 4.52
N SER A 440 -9.79 17.68 3.31
CA SER A 440 -9.20 18.62 2.37
C SER A 440 -9.30 20.08 2.85
N LEU A 441 -10.25 20.44 3.72
CA LEU A 441 -10.41 21.84 4.15
C LEU A 441 -9.30 22.32 5.12
N VAL A 442 -8.52 21.44 5.73
CA VAL A 442 -7.52 21.76 6.77
C VAL A 442 -6.15 21.13 6.48
N SER A 443 -5.05 21.75 6.97
CA SER A 443 -3.68 21.23 6.73
C SER A 443 -3.36 19.97 7.53
N ARG A 444 -3.71 19.94 8.81
CA ARG A 444 -3.74 18.78 9.70
C ARG A 444 -5.08 18.72 10.43
N PHE A 445 -5.45 17.55 10.94
CA PHE A 445 -6.68 17.31 11.70
C PHE A 445 -6.48 16.26 12.79
N ASP A 446 -7.43 16.21 13.72
CA ASP A 446 -7.70 15.06 14.58
C ASP A 446 -9.12 14.54 14.32
N GLU A 447 -9.51 13.48 15.01
CA GLU A 447 -10.85 12.87 14.90
C GLU A 447 -11.96 13.87 15.25
N ASN A 448 -11.80 14.63 16.33
CA ASN A 448 -12.74 15.65 16.77
C ASN A 448 -12.93 16.78 15.73
N MET A 449 -11.88 17.17 15.01
CA MET A 449 -11.96 18.19 13.97
C MET A 449 -12.79 17.70 12.77
N LEU A 450 -12.62 16.45 12.34
CA LEU A 450 -13.43 15.89 11.25
C LEU A 450 -14.90 15.71 11.68
N LEU A 451 -15.15 15.25 12.91
CA LEU A 451 -16.50 15.17 13.47
C LEU A 451 -17.17 16.55 13.61
N ALA A 452 -16.41 17.60 13.96
CA ALA A 452 -16.96 18.96 13.98
C ALA A 452 -17.45 19.39 12.60
N GLY A 453 -16.70 19.08 11.53
CA GLY A 453 -17.15 19.31 10.15
C GLY A 453 -18.41 18.51 9.77
N LEU A 454 -18.46 17.23 10.17
CA LEU A 454 -19.51 16.27 9.85
C LEU A 454 -20.09 15.54 11.09
N PRO A 455 -20.88 16.22 11.93
CA PRO A 455 -21.32 15.70 13.23
C PRO A 455 -22.41 14.62 13.14
N ALA A 456 -22.85 14.27 11.92
CA ALA A 456 -23.83 13.21 11.68
C ALA A 456 -23.19 11.88 11.26
N LEU A 457 -21.85 11.81 11.14
CA LEU A 457 -21.16 10.59 10.76
C LEU A 457 -20.93 9.66 11.95
N PRO A 458 -21.05 8.33 11.78
CA PRO A 458 -20.66 7.37 12.80
C PRO A 458 -19.14 7.37 13.06
N ASP A 459 -18.74 7.24 14.32
CA ASP A 459 -17.34 7.06 14.72
C ASP A 459 -16.67 5.85 14.05
N SER A 460 -17.45 4.84 13.66
CA SER A 460 -16.97 3.69 12.88
C SER A 460 -16.57 4.04 11.45
N SER A 461 -17.18 5.06 10.83
CA SER A 461 -16.77 5.57 9.52
C SER A 461 -15.50 6.41 9.62
N LEU A 462 -15.38 7.23 10.68
CA LEU A 462 -14.16 7.97 11.02
C LEU A 462 -12.97 7.03 11.29
N SER A 463 -13.16 6.04 12.17
CA SER A 463 -12.16 5.02 12.52
C SER A 463 -11.66 4.24 11.30
N ARG A 464 -12.54 3.95 10.33
CA ARG A 464 -12.17 3.33 9.05
C ARG A 464 -11.45 4.30 8.12
N PHE A 465 -11.75 5.61 8.17
CA PHE A 465 -11.12 6.63 7.35
C PHE A 465 -9.68 6.94 7.79
N ILE A 466 -9.44 7.16 9.10
CA ILE A 466 -8.09 7.49 9.62
C ILE A 466 -7.07 6.34 9.42
N ARG A 467 -7.55 5.10 9.29
CA ARG A 467 -6.72 3.91 8.97
C ARG A 467 -6.43 3.73 7.46
N ARG A 468 -6.97 4.60 6.57
CA ARG A 468 -6.67 4.56 5.13
C ARG A 468 -5.27 5.11 4.85
N SER A 469 -4.57 4.51 3.90
CA SER A 469 -3.22 4.93 3.45
C SER A 469 -3.14 6.32 2.81
N LEU A 470 -4.27 6.98 2.54
CA LEU A 470 -4.32 8.39 2.13
C LEU A 470 -4.18 9.37 3.32
N VAL A 471 -4.39 8.88 4.54
CA VAL A 471 -4.19 9.63 5.78
C VAL A 471 -2.79 9.32 6.31
N ARG A 472 -1.95 10.35 6.40
CA ARG A 472 -0.65 10.29 7.08
C ARG A 472 -0.86 10.54 8.57
N ARG A 473 -0.26 9.70 9.42
CA ARG A 473 -0.19 9.91 10.87
C ARG A 473 1.13 10.58 11.24
N HIS A 474 1.07 11.58 12.11
CA HIS A 474 2.19 12.32 12.67
C HIS A 474 2.36 11.94 14.14
N SER A 475 3.60 11.96 14.64
CA SER A 475 3.91 11.71 16.06
C SER A 475 3.97 12.99 16.91
N ASP A 476 3.82 14.15 16.27
CA ASP A 476 4.03 15.49 16.82
C ASP A 476 2.77 16.38 16.74
N GLY A 477 2.45 17.03 17.86
CA GLY A 477 1.48 18.13 17.95
C GLY A 477 0.01 17.73 18.17
N HIS A 478 -0.86 18.74 18.22
CA HIS A 478 -2.29 18.63 18.55
C HIS A 478 -3.18 18.07 17.43
N ALA A 479 -2.61 17.79 16.25
CA ALA A 479 -3.34 17.31 15.08
C ALA A 479 -2.56 16.15 14.45
N ALA A 480 -2.90 14.92 14.85
CA ALA A 480 -2.15 13.70 14.56
C ALA A 480 -2.27 13.22 13.10
N PHE A 481 -3.12 13.83 12.27
CA PHE A 481 -3.42 13.34 10.92
C PHE A 481 -3.35 14.43 9.85
N SER A 482 -3.08 14.03 8.61
CA SER A 482 -3.14 14.90 7.41
C SER A 482 -3.39 14.08 6.15
N ILE A 483 -3.80 14.73 5.06
CA ILE A 483 -3.77 14.14 3.71
C ILE A 483 -2.71 14.84 2.84
N HIS A 484 -2.40 14.28 1.68
CA HIS A 484 -1.48 14.88 0.69
C HIS A 484 -1.95 16.26 0.23
N GLU A 485 -1.02 17.17 -0.09
CA GLU A 485 -1.36 18.51 -0.59
C GLU A 485 -1.96 18.43 -2.01
N THR A 486 -1.32 17.75 -2.96
CA THR A 486 -1.89 17.46 -4.29
C THR A 486 -3.29 16.81 -4.21
N LEU A 487 -3.51 15.88 -3.26
CA LEU A 487 -4.82 15.25 -3.07
C LEU A 487 -5.84 16.25 -2.52
N ARG A 488 -5.44 17.08 -1.56
CA ARG A 488 -6.28 18.12 -0.98
C ARG A 488 -6.79 19.07 -2.07
N ASP A 489 -5.89 19.59 -2.89
CA ASP A 489 -6.25 20.59 -3.89
C ASP A 489 -7.03 19.97 -5.04
N ALA A 490 -6.66 18.75 -5.47
CA ALA A 490 -7.47 17.98 -6.43
C ALA A 490 -8.92 17.76 -5.96
N VAL A 491 -9.13 17.41 -4.68
CA VAL A 491 -10.48 17.24 -4.09
C VAL A 491 -11.25 18.56 -3.98
N ARG A 492 -10.57 19.70 -3.81
CA ARG A 492 -11.21 21.03 -3.74
C ARG A 492 -11.58 21.57 -5.12
N GLU A 493 -10.74 21.32 -6.13
CA GLU A 493 -10.80 21.97 -7.43
C GLU A 493 -11.50 21.11 -8.49
N CYS A 494 -11.39 19.78 -8.38
CA CYS A 494 -11.76 18.81 -9.42
C CYS A 494 -12.67 17.67 -8.91
N ASP A 495 -13.47 17.89 -7.86
CA ASP A 495 -14.48 16.90 -7.42
C ASP A 495 -15.63 16.78 -8.43
N VAL A 496 -15.47 15.80 -9.32
CA VAL A 496 -16.44 15.42 -10.35
C VAL A 496 -17.20 14.12 -10.01
N ALA A 497 -17.14 13.67 -8.76
CA ALA A 497 -17.88 12.50 -8.32
C ALA A 497 -19.41 12.75 -8.35
N GLU A 498 -20.19 11.68 -8.52
CA GLU A 498 -21.66 11.74 -8.53
C GLU A 498 -22.24 12.31 -7.23
N ASP A 499 -21.60 12.01 -6.10
CA ASP A 499 -21.96 12.48 -4.76
C ASP A 499 -21.22 13.77 -4.31
N ARG A 500 -20.71 14.56 -5.27
CA ARG A 500 -20.02 15.83 -4.98
C ARG A 500 -20.88 16.77 -4.14
N TRP A 501 -20.23 17.47 -3.22
CA TRP A 501 -20.89 18.46 -2.38
C TRP A 501 -21.30 19.70 -3.16
N SER A 502 -22.50 20.21 -2.88
CA SER A 502 -22.93 21.54 -3.30
C SER A 502 -22.14 22.64 -2.58
N GLU A 503 -22.15 23.86 -3.13
CA GLU A 503 -21.55 25.04 -2.49
C GLU A 503 -22.01 25.23 -1.04
N ARG A 504 -23.28 24.92 -0.77
CA ARG A 504 -23.89 25.05 0.56
C ARG A 504 -23.32 24.04 1.55
N GLU A 505 -22.96 22.85 1.11
CA GLU A 505 -22.36 21.82 1.96
C GLU A 505 -20.90 22.13 2.25
N TRP A 506 -20.12 22.54 1.24
CA TRP A 506 -18.78 23.09 1.43
C TRP A 506 -18.77 24.25 2.43
N ALA A 507 -19.64 25.25 2.26
CA ALA A 507 -19.73 26.41 3.16
C ALA A 507 -20.13 26.03 4.59
N ARG A 508 -21.03 25.05 4.78
CA ARG A 508 -21.38 24.53 6.12
C ARG A 508 -20.20 23.82 6.78
N ALA A 509 -19.49 22.96 6.04
CA ALA A 509 -18.32 22.25 6.57
C ALA A 509 -17.22 23.23 6.99
N VAL A 510 -16.88 24.20 6.13
CA VAL A 510 -15.94 25.30 6.45
C VAL A 510 -16.38 26.06 7.70
N SER A 511 -17.65 26.46 7.79
CA SER A 511 -18.15 27.24 8.94
C SER A 511 -18.03 26.47 10.26
N ARG A 512 -18.26 25.15 10.26
CA ARG A 512 -18.12 24.31 11.45
C ARG A 512 -16.66 24.11 11.84
N LEU A 513 -15.79 23.83 10.87
CA LEU A 513 -14.34 23.67 11.09
C LEU A 513 -13.73 24.97 11.65
N LEU A 514 -14.09 26.13 11.10
CA LEU A 514 -13.66 27.43 11.64
C LEU A 514 -14.16 27.66 13.07
N GLY A 515 -15.41 27.23 13.38
CA GLY A 515 -15.95 27.27 14.73
C GLY A 515 -15.15 26.41 15.72
N GLU A 516 -14.74 25.21 15.32
CA GLU A 516 -13.95 24.29 16.13
C GLU A 516 -12.48 24.75 16.30
N ILE A 517 -11.85 25.26 15.24
CA ILE A 517 -10.51 25.89 15.32
C ILE A 517 -10.56 27.04 16.31
N ARG A 518 -11.55 27.93 16.19
CA ARG A 518 -11.73 29.07 17.10
C ARG A 518 -11.92 28.61 18.56
N ARG A 519 -12.76 27.60 18.81
CA ARG A 519 -12.99 27.02 20.15
C ARG A 519 -11.70 26.51 20.81
N ARG A 520 -10.73 26.03 20.02
CA ARG A 520 -9.42 25.56 20.50
C ARG A 520 -8.43 26.71 20.74
N VAL A 521 -8.48 27.75 19.91
CA VAL A 521 -7.53 28.89 19.92
C VAL A 521 -7.90 29.98 20.95
N GLU A 522 -9.20 30.25 21.15
CA GLU A 522 -9.66 31.30 22.08
C GLU A 522 -9.16 31.14 23.54
N PRO A 523 -9.14 29.94 24.14
CA PRO A 523 -8.63 29.75 25.49
C PRO A 523 -7.13 30.06 25.63
N GLU A 524 -6.32 29.74 24.61
CA GLU A 524 -4.88 30.04 24.60
C GLU A 524 -4.66 31.54 24.50
N LEU A 525 -5.32 32.22 23.55
CA LEU A 525 -5.29 33.68 23.42
C LEU A 525 -5.61 34.40 24.73
N GLY A 526 -6.61 33.92 25.47
CA GLY A 526 -7.02 34.50 26.75
C GLY A 526 -6.05 34.25 27.91
N ALA A 527 -5.22 33.19 27.82
CA ALA A 527 -4.32 32.78 28.91
C ALA A 527 -2.88 33.31 28.75
N SER A 528 -2.36 33.39 27.52
CA SER A 528 -0.97 33.76 27.22
C SER A 528 -0.82 35.07 26.45
N GLY A 529 -1.89 35.59 25.85
CA GLY A 529 -1.84 36.72 24.90
C GLY A 529 -1.20 36.37 23.54
N SER A 530 -0.88 35.11 23.28
CA SER A 530 -0.30 34.62 22.02
C SER A 530 -0.66 33.15 21.76
N VAL A 531 -1.05 32.83 20.53
CA VAL A 531 -1.27 31.43 20.13
C VAL A 531 0.07 30.77 19.85
N ASP A 532 0.20 29.48 20.17
CA ASP A 532 1.31 28.69 19.64
C ASP A 532 1.27 28.72 18.09
N GLY A 533 2.36 29.20 17.49
CA GLY A 533 2.54 29.23 16.04
C GLY A 533 2.41 27.83 15.43
N ALA A 534 2.79 26.77 16.15
CA ALA A 534 2.62 25.39 15.70
C ALA A 534 1.14 24.98 15.60
N LEU A 535 0.28 25.50 16.48
CA LEU A 535 -1.15 25.19 16.50
C LEU A 535 -1.88 25.86 15.32
N LEU A 536 -1.61 27.14 15.06
CA LEU A 536 -2.17 27.84 13.89
C LEU A 536 -1.65 27.29 12.56
N THR A 537 -0.33 27.03 12.48
CA THR A 537 0.30 26.46 11.28
C THR A 537 -0.14 25.02 11.04
N GLY A 538 -0.50 24.29 12.10
CA GLY A 538 -1.08 22.95 12.03
C GLY A 538 -2.43 22.93 11.30
N PHE A 539 -3.32 23.89 11.56
CA PHE A 539 -4.65 23.93 10.93
C PHE A 539 -4.72 24.72 9.61
N VAL A 540 -3.87 25.73 9.42
CA VAL A 540 -3.85 26.59 8.22
C VAL A 540 -2.41 26.84 7.72
N GLN A 541 -1.91 25.99 6.83
CA GLN A 541 -0.85 26.35 5.88
C GLN A 541 -1.43 26.73 4.50
N GLY A 542 -0.79 27.71 3.86
CA GLY A 542 -1.40 28.49 2.78
C GLY A 542 -0.97 28.08 1.38
N GLY A 543 -1.91 28.18 0.44
CA GLY A 543 -1.69 27.85 -0.97
C GLY A 543 -2.92 27.97 -1.86
N VAL A 544 -4.00 28.66 -1.43
CA VAL A 544 -5.17 28.88 -2.30
C VAL A 544 -4.77 29.82 -3.44
N ARG A 545 -4.41 29.23 -4.60
CA ARG A 545 -4.29 29.99 -5.85
C ARG A 545 -5.66 30.63 -6.13
N PRO A 546 -5.76 31.96 -6.32
CA PRO A 546 -7.01 32.55 -6.77
C PRO A 546 -7.32 32.01 -8.16
N ARG A 547 -8.48 31.33 -8.30
CA ARG A 547 -8.99 30.84 -9.59
C ARG A 547 -8.92 31.96 -10.65
N PRO A 548 -8.46 31.69 -11.89
CA PRO A 548 -8.81 32.57 -13.01
C PRO A 548 -10.34 32.70 -13.08
N ALA A 549 -10.82 33.89 -13.45
CA ALA A 549 -12.16 34.39 -13.13
C ALA A 549 -13.32 33.37 -13.26
N GLY A 550 -13.79 32.83 -12.12
CA GLY A 550 -14.88 31.86 -12.04
C GLY A 550 -14.96 31.06 -10.72
N GLY A 551 -14.56 31.66 -9.59
CA GLY A 551 -14.29 30.93 -8.34
C GLY A 551 -15.35 31.00 -7.24
N HIS A 552 -15.58 29.87 -6.56
CA HIS A 552 -16.50 29.75 -5.42
C HIS A 552 -16.08 30.66 -4.24
N PRO A 553 -16.98 31.52 -3.72
CA PRO A 553 -16.64 32.50 -2.69
C PRO A 553 -16.32 31.89 -1.31
N ALA A 554 -16.70 30.63 -1.04
CA ALA A 554 -16.51 30.00 0.26
C ALA A 554 -15.05 29.62 0.60
N LEU A 555 -14.21 29.37 -0.41
CA LEU A 555 -12.81 28.92 -0.20
C LEU A 555 -11.87 30.05 0.23
N VAL A 556 -12.21 31.31 -0.08
CA VAL A 556 -11.41 32.49 0.27
C VAL A 556 -11.32 32.69 1.80
N ALA A 557 -12.34 32.27 2.54
CA ALA A 557 -12.44 32.46 4.00
C ALA A 557 -11.34 31.73 4.79
N VAL A 558 -10.89 30.55 4.34
CA VAL A 558 -9.86 29.77 5.04
C VAL A 558 -8.47 30.42 4.90
N GLY A 559 -8.18 31.00 3.73
CA GLY A 559 -6.98 31.82 3.56
C GLY A 559 -7.02 33.15 4.33
N ALA A 560 -8.21 33.73 4.49
CA ALA A 560 -8.41 35.00 5.18
C ALA A 560 -8.11 34.96 6.69
N CYS A 561 -8.06 33.78 7.33
CA CYS A 561 -7.65 33.65 8.74
C CYS A 561 -6.26 34.26 9.03
N ARG A 562 -5.34 34.24 8.05
CA ARG A 562 -4.01 34.86 8.20
C ARG A 562 -4.05 36.40 8.18
N ALA A 563 -5.05 36.99 7.51
CA ALA A 563 -5.29 38.43 7.51
C ALA A 563 -6.09 38.89 8.73
N ALA A 564 -7.08 38.09 9.17
CA ALA A 564 -7.88 38.36 10.36
C ALA A 564 -7.08 38.27 11.68
N ALA A 565 -5.98 37.51 11.69
CA ALA A 565 -5.06 37.43 12.83
C ALA A 565 -4.11 38.64 12.97
N ILE A 566 -4.07 39.56 11.99
CA ILE A 566 -3.20 40.75 11.99
C ILE A 566 -4.00 42.04 11.73
N PRO A 567 -5.03 42.33 12.57
CA PRO A 567 -5.23 43.72 12.99
C PRO A 567 -5.70 43.86 14.45
N TRP A 568 -5.06 43.19 15.41
CA TRP A 568 -5.33 43.36 16.86
C TRP A 568 -4.15 43.94 17.66
N CYS A 569 -3.12 44.48 16.99
CA CYS A 569 -1.98 45.18 17.63
C CYS A 569 -1.97 46.71 17.44
N ALA A 570 -3.10 47.33 17.05
CA ALA A 570 -3.21 48.77 16.85
C ALA A 570 -4.48 49.35 17.50
N GLY A 571 -4.47 49.56 18.82
CA GLY A 571 -5.69 50.01 19.50
C GLY A 571 -5.68 50.26 21.02
N SER A 572 -4.60 50.76 21.63
CA SER A 572 -4.64 51.10 23.07
C SER A 572 -3.73 52.26 23.50
N SER A 573 -4.18 53.50 23.31
CA SER A 573 -3.64 54.65 24.08
C SER A 573 -4.58 55.87 24.10
N ARG A 574 -5.80 55.73 24.66
CA ARG A 574 -6.58 56.86 25.18
C ARG A 574 -7.43 56.47 26.39
N LEU A 575 -6.87 56.67 27.58
CA LEU A 575 -7.42 57.54 28.63
C LEU A 575 -6.81 57.13 29.97
N ASP A 576 -6.00 58.03 30.54
CA ASP A 576 -6.02 58.19 31.98
C ASP A 576 -6.06 59.68 32.31
N ARG A 577 -6.83 60.05 33.34
CA ARG A 577 -7.29 61.43 33.54
C ARG A 577 -7.26 61.80 35.02
N TRP A 578 -6.14 62.36 35.48
CA TRP A 578 -6.04 63.01 36.80
C TRP A 578 -5.63 64.48 36.70
N ARG A 579 -6.27 65.32 37.51
CA ARG A 579 -6.03 66.79 37.59
C ARG A 579 -5.16 67.11 38.80
N HIS A 580 -4.19 68.02 38.67
CA HIS A 580 -4.27 69.42 39.15
C HIS A 580 -2.89 70.10 39.27
N ARG A 581 -2.81 71.37 38.81
CA ARG A 581 -1.80 72.42 39.15
C ARG A 581 -0.32 72.06 38.82
N GLY A 582 0.53 72.91 38.27
CA GLY A 582 0.47 74.34 37.97
C GLY A 582 1.87 74.96 38.21
N GLY A 583 2.44 75.66 37.22
CA GLY A 583 3.83 76.18 37.23
C GLY A 583 4.66 75.53 36.11
N GLN A 584 4.93 76.17 34.98
CA GLN A 584 5.84 77.31 34.71
C GLN A 584 7.34 76.96 34.68
N ARG A 585 7.91 77.18 33.48
CA ARG A 585 9.26 77.68 33.16
C ARG A 585 10.51 76.79 33.37
N ALA A 586 11.14 76.54 32.21
CA ALA A 586 12.52 76.93 31.86
C ALA A 586 13.74 76.03 32.19
N GLU A 587 14.52 75.85 31.12
CA GLU A 587 15.99 75.89 31.03
C GLU A 587 16.92 74.76 31.52
N ALA A 588 17.71 74.31 30.52
CA ALA A 588 19.17 74.18 30.53
C ALA A 588 19.88 72.91 31.05
N ARG A 589 20.63 72.31 30.11
CA ARG A 589 22.01 71.78 30.20
C ARG A 589 22.37 70.80 31.33
N GLY A 590 22.88 69.62 30.94
CA GLY A 590 23.60 68.70 31.84
C GLY A 590 24.34 67.63 31.04
N GLU A 591 25.67 67.73 30.98
CA GLU A 591 26.56 66.86 30.19
C GLU A 591 27.28 65.83 31.10
N ARG A 592 27.79 64.73 30.51
CA ARG A 592 28.93 63.87 30.94
C ARG A 592 28.70 62.50 31.59
N HIS A 593 29.70 61.67 31.30
CA HIS A 593 29.97 60.29 31.74
C HIS A 593 30.23 60.11 33.24
N GLY A 594 30.23 58.86 33.71
CA GLY A 594 31.19 58.46 34.76
C GLY A 594 30.89 57.21 35.58
N SER A 595 31.38 56.05 35.12
CA SER A 595 31.88 54.90 35.92
C SER A 595 31.23 54.47 37.27
N GLY A 596 31.03 53.15 37.40
CA GLY A 596 31.75 52.42 38.46
C GLY A 596 30.98 51.42 39.34
N ARG A 597 31.65 50.28 39.57
CA ARG A 597 31.61 49.39 40.75
C ARG A 597 30.32 48.55 40.98
N THR A 598 30.36 47.25 40.64
CA THR A 598 30.92 46.08 41.38
C THR A 598 30.06 45.56 42.54
N THR A 599 29.58 44.32 42.38
CA THR A 599 29.65 43.30 43.44
C THR A 599 29.83 41.91 42.83
N GLN A 600 30.33 40.99 43.63
CA GLN A 600 30.98 39.74 43.22
C GLN A 600 30.56 38.63 44.19
N CYS A 601 30.04 37.50 43.68
CA CYS A 601 29.98 36.15 44.28
C CYS A 601 29.00 35.28 43.46
N GLY A 602 29.23 33.98 43.22
CA GLY A 602 30.38 33.13 43.58
C GLY A 602 30.41 31.82 42.79
N ARG A 603 31.54 31.10 42.90
CA ARG A 603 31.78 29.73 42.37
C ARG A 603 30.78 28.73 43.00
N SER A 604 30.43 27.58 42.43
CA SER A 604 31.21 26.50 41.80
C SER A 604 30.31 25.67 40.85
N GLY A 605 30.75 24.74 40.00
CA GLY A 605 32.07 24.13 39.76
C GLY A 605 31.93 22.60 39.70
N GLY A 606 31.96 22.00 38.51
CA GLY A 606 31.63 20.57 38.33
C GLY A 606 31.95 19.98 36.94
N HIS A 607 33.21 20.07 36.49
CA HIS A 607 33.67 19.36 35.29
C HIS A 607 33.80 17.85 35.53
N ARG A 608 33.53 17.04 34.49
CA ARG A 608 34.42 15.93 34.08
C ARG A 608 34.16 15.49 32.64
N CYS A 609 35.12 15.78 31.76
CA CYS A 609 35.32 15.03 30.51
C CYS A 609 36.38 13.93 30.73
N ARG A 610 36.23 12.79 30.05
CA ARG A 610 37.28 11.90 29.50
C ARG A 610 36.55 10.88 28.61
N VAL A 611 36.68 10.95 27.29
CA VAL A 611 37.80 10.47 26.44
C VAL A 611 37.86 8.94 26.41
N ALA A 612 37.77 8.41 25.18
CA ALA A 612 37.60 6.99 24.86
C ALA A 612 38.88 6.14 24.98
N ARG A 613 38.69 4.81 25.06
CA ARG A 613 39.56 3.79 24.43
C ARG A 613 38.84 2.43 24.33
N MET A 614 38.78 1.91 23.09
CA MET A 614 38.61 0.49 22.72
C MET A 614 39.87 -0.33 23.09
N PRO A 615 39.95 -1.67 22.85
CA PRO A 615 38.89 -2.65 22.52
C PRO A 615 38.95 -3.95 23.37
N ARG A 616 37.89 -4.77 23.31
CA ARG A 616 37.97 -6.21 23.00
C ARG A 616 36.60 -6.75 22.60
#